data_AF-A0A0B0H906-F1
#
_entry.id   AF-A0A0B0H906-F1
#
_cell.length_a   1.000
_cell.length_b   1.000
_cell.length_c   1.000
_cell.angle_alpha   90.00
_cell.angle_beta   90.00
_cell.angle_gamma   90.00
#
_symmetry.space_group_name_H-M   'P 1'
#
loop_
_entity.id
_entity.type
_entity.pdbx_description
1 polymer ?
#
loop_
_entity_poly.entity_id
_entity_poly.type
_entity_poly.pdbx_seq_one_letter_code
_entity_poly.pdbx_strand_id
1 'polypeptide(L)'
;MQPSEINSDTDVPGFSLAVAAEGLYLLNLLLLPGAAFLILLLLYFLKVDKAPPLAAAHLSQTMNASLWAGVLLILVVGLILLLGGFDGPWTWVVLITYFTICHASLVILGILGLAQAMAGRCWRYPLVGKTLPDGCHALR
;
A
#
# COMPACT_ATOMS: atom_id res chain seq x y z
N MET A 1 5.55 40.79 9.58
CA MET A 1 4.51 39.73 9.57
C MET A 1 4.67 38.97 8.27
N GLN A 2 5.35 37.81 8.30
CA GLN A 2 5.44 36.94 7.13
C GLN A 2 4.06 36.32 6.90
N PRO A 3 3.54 36.29 5.65
CA PRO A 3 2.34 35.52 5.34
C PRO A 3 2.61 34.06 5.65
N SER A 4 1.80 33.46 6.52
CA SER A 4 1.76 32.03 6.75
C SER A 4 1.57 31.33 5.41
N GLU A 5 2.53 30.52 4.99
CA GLU A 5 2.39 29.58 3.88
C GLU A 5 1.10 28.78 4.11
N ILE A 6 0.08 29.06 3.30
CA ILE A 6 -1.13 28.26 3.25
C ILE A 6 -0.65 26.88 2.81
N ASN A 7 -0.83 25.86 3.65
CA ASN A 7 -0.61 24.46 3.29
C ASN A 7 -1.62 24.09 2.18
N SER A 8 -1.33 24.49 0.94
CA SER A 8 -2.14 24.23 -0.25
C SER A 8 -2.39 22.74 -0.46
N ASP A 9 -1.51 21.90 0.08
CA ASP A 9 -1.59 20.45 -0.05
C ASP A 9 -2.72 19.84 0.81
N THR A 10 -3.09 20.49 1.93
CA THR A 10 -4.23 20.05 2.76
C THR A 10 -5.59 20.46 2.21
N ASP A 11 -5.62 21.40 1.26
CA ASP A 11 -6.88 21.86 0.64
C ASP A 11 -7.45 20.84 -0.36
N VAL A 12 -6.66 19.84 -0.78
CA VAL A 12 -7.14 18.78 -1.67
C VAL A 12 -8.06 17.82 -0.90
N PRO A 13 -9.34 17.66 -1.33
CA PRO A 13 -10.28 16.79 -0.64
C PRO A 13 -9.75 15.35 -0.50
N GLY A 14 -9.67 14.86 0.74
CA GLY A 14 -9.24 13.50 1.03
C GLY A 14 -7.72 13.32 1.18
N PHE A 15 -6.92 14.39 1.09
CA PHE A 15 -5.46 14.34 1.25
C PHE A 15 -4.99 13.53 2.46
N SER A 16 -5.46 13.89 3.66
CA SER A 16 -5.05 13.22 4.91
C SER A 16 -5.40 11.72 4.90
N LEU A 17 -6.54 11.34 4.32
CA LEU A 17 -6.94 9.94 4.23
C LEU A 17 -6.09 9.17 3.21
N ALA A 18 -5.71 9.81 2.09
CA ALA A 18 -4.80 9.23 1.11
C ALA A 18 -3.42 8.95 1.71
N VAL A 19 -2.83 9.95 2.38
CA VAL A 19 -1.53 9.81 3.07
C VAL A 19 -1.60 8.75 4.17
N ALA A 20 -2.68 8.73 4.97
CA ALA A 20 -2.88 7.72 6.00
C ALA A 20 -2.99 6.30 5.43
N ALA A 21 -3.68 6.11 4.29
CA ALA A 21 -3.81 4.80 3.65
C ALA A 21 -2.45 4.25 3.19
N GLU A 22 -1.65 5.06 2.50
CA GLU A 22 -0.30 4.69 2.06
C GLU A 22 0.65 4.47 3.25
N GLY A 23 0.55 5.31 4.28
CA GLY A 23 1.30 5.16 5.52
C GLY A 23 0.97 3.86 6.25
N LEU A 24 -0.32 3.49 6.36
CA LEU A 24 -0.75 2.22 6.95
C LEU A 24 -0.29 1.01 6.13
N TYR A 25 -0.27 1.12 4.80
CA TYR A 25 0.29 0.08 3.94
C TYR A 25 1.79 -0.15 4.20
N LEU A 26 2.58 0.92 4.24
CA LEU A 26 4.02 0.83 4.56
C LEU A 26 4.24 0.35 5.99
N LEU A 27 3.45 0.82 6.96
CA LEU A 27 3.52 0.38 8.35
C LEU A 27 3.24 -1.13 8.47
N ASN A 28 2.28 -1.64 7.69
CA ASN A 28 1.98 -3.07 7.63
C ASN A 28 3.13 -3.89 7.04
N LEU A 29 3.87 -3.35 6.07
CA LEU A 29 5.02 -4.04 5.49
C LEU A 29 6.24 -4.01 6.42
N LEU A 30 6.50 -2.88 7.09
CA LEU A 30 7.80 -2.62 7.73
C LEU A 30 7.82 -2.86 9.24
N LEU A 31 6.72 -2.62 9.96
CA LEU A 31 6.77 -2.53 11.43
C LEU A 31 5.67 -3.32 12.15
N LEU A 32 4.42 -3.16 11.72
CA LEU A 32 3.25 -3.71 12.42
C LEU A 32 2.37 -4.54 11.47
N PRO A 33 2.90 -5.68 10.95
CA PRO A 33 2.14 -6.54 10.05
C PRO A 33 0.86 -7.04 10.72
N GLY A 34 -0.22 -7.14 9.95
CA GLY A 34 -1.53 -7.56 10.43
C GLY A 34 -2.28 -6.42 11.14
N ALA A 35 -1.72 -5.81 12.18
CA ALA A 35 -2.40 -4.74 12.92
C ALA A 35 -2.67 -3.50 12.05
N ALA A 36 -1.66 -3.01 11.33
CA ALA A 36 -1.83 -1.87 10.42
C ALA A 36 -2.76 -2.22 9.24
N PHE A 37 -2.73 -3.47 8.77
CA PHE A 37 -3.67 -3.95 7.77
C PHE A 37 -5.11 -3.99 8.28
N LEU A 38 -5.36 -4.40 9.53
CA LEU A 38 -6.72 -4.38 10.10
C LEU A 38 -7.28 -2.96 10.19
N ILE A 39 -6.44 -1.98 10.54
CA ILE A 39 -6.84 -0.56 10.53
C ILE A 39 -7.14 -0.11 9.10
N LEU A 40 -6.28 -0.44 8.13
CA LEU A 40 -6.50 -0.13 6.71
C LEU A 40 -7.79 -0.74 6.19
N LEU A 41 -8.05 -2.01 6.51
CA LEU A 41 -9.25 -2.77 6.15
C LEU A 41 -10.50 -2.11 6.72
N LEU A 42 -10.46 -1.70 7.99
CA LEU A 42 -11.56 -0.98 8.63
C LEU A 42 -11.82 0.36 7.94
N LEU A 43 -10.77 1.13 7.66
CA LEU A 43 -10.91 2.40 6.94
C LEU A 43 -11.48 2.20 5.53
N TYR A 44 -11.03 1.15 4.82
CA TYR A 44 -11.55 0.78 3.52
C TYR A 44 -13.07 0.61 3.56
N PHE A 45 -13.59 -0.29 4.41
CA PHE A 45 -15.03 -0.53 4.47
C PHE A 45 -15.85 0.65 4.98
N LEU A 46 -15.30 1.47 5.89
CA LEU A 46 -16.03 2.60 6.46
C LEU A 46 -16.06 3.82 5.54
N LYS A 47 -15.02 4.03 4.72
CA LYS A 47 -14.79 5.31 4.04
C LYS A 47 -14.73 5.24 2.53
N VAL A 48 -14.43 4.10 1.90
CA VAL A 48 -14.11 4.04 0.46
C VAL A 48 -15.24 4.60 -0.43
N ASP A 49 -16.49 4.26 -0.16
CA ASP A 49 -17.64 4.66 -0.99
C ASP A 49 -17.99 6.15 -0.88
N LYS A 50 -17.59 6.79 0.22
CA LYS A 50 -17.90 8.19 0.53
C LYS A 50 -16.68 9.10 0.38
N ALA A 51 -15.52 8.53 0.08
CA ALA A 51 -14.26 9.24 0.03
C ALA A 51 -14.15 10.06 -1.27
N PRO A 52 -13.53 11.25 -1.23
CA PRO A 52 -13.15 11.96 -2.44
C PRO A 52 -12.25 11.11 -3.36
N PRO A 53 -12.19 11.39 -4.67
CA PRO A 53 -11.49 10.55 -5.65
C PRO A 53 -10.03 10.23 -5.28
N LEU A 54 -9.28 11.21 -4.76
CA LEU A 54 -7.90 11.02 -4.30
C LEU A 54 -7.82 9.95 -3.21
N ALA A 55 -8.59 10.10 -2.13
CA ALA A 55 -8.61 9.16 -1.03
C ALA A 55 -9.12 7.78 -1.44
N ALA A 56 -10.19 7.73 -2.25
CA ALA A 56 -10.75 6.46 -2.73
C ALA A 56 -9.74 5.67 -3.58
N ALA A 57 -8.95 6.36 -4.42
CA ALA A 57 -7.87 5.76 -5.21
C ALA A 57 -6.78 5.13 -4.34
N HIS A 58 -6.21 5.92 -3.42
CA HIS A 58 -5.13 5.46 -2.54
C HIS A 58 -5.59 4.37 -1.56
N LEU A 59 -6.81 4.48 -1.01
CA LEU A 59 -7.39 3.47 -0.12
C LEU A 59 -7.66 2.15 -0.85
N SER A 60 -8.16 2.21 -2.10
CA SER A 60 -8.42 1.00 -2.90
C SER A 60 -7.15 0.31 -3.38
N GLN A 61 -6.13 1.07 -3.77
CA GLN A 61 -4.88 0.45 -4.24
C GLN A 61 -4.07 -0.15 -3.11
N THR A 62 -3.97 0.52 -1.96
CA THR A 62 -3.24 0.01 -0.79
C THR A 62 -3.91 -1.25 -0.25
N MET A 63 -5.25 -1.26 -0.19
CA MET A 63 -6.01 -2.44 0.18
C MET A 63 -5.76 -3.63 -0.78
N ASN A 64 -5.78 -3.39 -2.10
CA ASN A 64 -5.49 -4.44 -3.08
C ASN A 64 -4.04 -4.92 -2.99
N ALA A 65 -3.08 -4.00 -2.82
CA ALA A 65 -1.67 -4.33 -2.66
C ALA A 65 -1.41 -5.15 -1.39
N SER A 66 -2.06 -4.83 -0.27
CA SER A 66 -1.99 -5.63 0.95
C SER A 66 -2.53 -7.05 0.75
N LEU A 67 -3.61 -7.24 -0.02
CA LEU A 67 -4.11 -8.59 -0.34
C LEU A 67 -3.09 -9.38 -1.17
N TRP A 68 -2.49 -8.76 -2.18
CA TRP A 68 -1.42 -9.39 -2.96
C TRP A 68 -0.18 -9.71 -2.13
N ALA A 69 0.18 -8.86 -1.16
CA ALA A 69 1.24 -9.15 -0.19
C ALA A 69 0.89 -10.38 0.66
N GLY A 70 -0.38 -10.54 1.06
CA GLY A 70 -0.87 -11.75 1.73
C GLY A 70 -0.79 -13.00 0.85
N VAL A 71 -1.19 -12.90 -0.42
CA VAL A 71 -1.06 -14.00 -1.40
C VAL A 71 0.41 -14.40 -1.58
N LEU A 72 1.31 -13.42 -1.70
CA LEU A 72 2.75 -13.66 -1.76
C LEU A 72 3.24 -14.46 -0.55
N LEU A 73 2.80 -14.10 0.66
CA LEU A 73 3.16 -14.82 1.89
C LEU A 73 2.70 -16.27 1.83
N ILE A 74 1.46 -16.53 1.42
CA ILE A 74 0.92 -17.89 1.25
C ILE A 74 1.73 -18.68 0.22
N LEU A 75 2.09 -18.06 -0.91
CA LEU A 75 2.90 -18.71 -1.96
C LEU A 75 4.29 -19.09 -1.46
N VAL A 76 4.97 -18.20 -0.72
CA VAL A 76 6.29 -18.50 -0.14
C VAL A 76 6.18 -19.65 0.87
N VAL A 77 5.17 -19.63 1.72
CA VAL A 77 4.91 -20.74 2.68
C VAL A 77 4.63 -22.05 1.96
N GLY A 78 3.80 -22.04 0.91
CA GLY A 78 3.49 -23.22 0.11
C GLY A 78 4.72 -23.78 -0.60
N LEU A 79 5.59 -22.91 -1.14
CA LEU A 79 6.83 -23.31 -1.78
C LEU A 79 7.76 -24.05 -0.80
N ILE A 80 7.86 -23.58 0.44
CA ILE A 80 8.66 -24.26 1.49
C ILE A 80 8.14 -25.67 1.74
N LEU A 81 6.82 -25.85 1.86
CA LEU A 81 6.22 -27.15 2.08
C LEU A 81 6.49 -28.11 0.90
N LEU A 82 6.49 -27.61 -0.32
CA LEU A 82 6.80 -28.40 -1.53
C LEU A 82 8.29 -28.77 -1.65
N LEU A 83 9.17 -27.88 -1.19
CA LEU A 83 10.63 -28.05 -1.26
C LEU A 83 11.19 -28.93 -0.11
N GLY A 84 10.34 -29.58 0.68
CA GLY A 84 10.79 -30.54 1.70
C GLY A 84 10.90 -29.96 3.11
N GLY A 85 10.26 -28.83 3.39
CA GLY A 85 10.10 -28.28 4.74
C GLY A 85 11.26 -27.40 5.20
N PHE A 86 11.24 -27.05 6.49
CA PHE A 86 12.13 -26.04 7.10
C PHE A 86 13.48 -26.58 7.57
N ASP A 87 13.75 -27.87 7.35
CA ASP A 87 14.90 -28.59 7.93
C ASP A 87 16.22 -28.33 7.17
N GLY A 88 16.12 -27.94 5.89
CA GLY A 88 17.28 -27.73 5.02
C GLY A 88 17.75 -26.27 4.99
N PRO A 89 19.08 -26.00 5.09
CA PRO A 89 19.61 -24.64 4.95
C PRO A 89 19.29 -24.00 3.58
N TRP A 90 19.19 -24.81 2.53
CA TRP A 90 18.88 -24.33 1.18
C TRP A 90 17.46 -23.76 1.07
N THR A 91 16.47 -24.33 1.79
CA THR A 91 15.10 -23.80 1.87
C THR A 91 15.11 -22.38 2.40
N TRP A 92 15.92 -22.12 3.43
CA TRP A 92 16.08 -20.79 4.02
C TRP A 92 16.71 -19.79 3.06
N VAL A 93 17.73 -20.21 2.30
CA VAL A 93 18.35 -19.35 1.27
C VAL A 93 17.31 -18.95 0.23
N VAL A 94 16.56 -19.92 -0.31
CA VAL A 94 15.48 -19.66 -1.27
C VAL A 94 14.42 -18.75 -0.65
N LEU A 95 13.88 -19.11 0.51
CA LEU A 95 12.85 -18.36 1.22
C LEU A 95 13.25 -16.89 1.40
N ILE A 96 14.40 -16.64 2.02
CA ILE A 96 14.86 -15.29 2.37
C ILE A 96 15.09 -14.48 1.09
N THR A 97 15.77 -15.04 0.08
CA THR A 97 16.05 -14.32 -1.17
C THR A 97 14.77 -13.93 -1.91
N TYR A 98 13.85 -14.87 -2.15
CA TYR A 98 12.62 -14.58 -2.89
C TYR A 98 11.70 -13.64 -2.10
N PHE A 99 11.53 -13.89 -0.80
CA PHE A 99 10.73 -13.02 0.06
C PHE A 99 11.28 -11.59 0.06
N THR A 100 12.60 -11.42 0.20
CA THR A 100 13.23 -10.09 0.30
C THR A 100 13.08 -9.30 -1.00
N ILE A 101 13.28 -9.92 -2.17
CA ILE A 101 13.14 -9.24 -3.47
C ILE A 101 11.68 -8.80 -3.69
N CYS A 102 10.73 -9.70 -3.47
CA CYS A 102 9.32 -9.38 -3.63
C CYS A 102 8.85 -8.33 -2.60
N HIS A 103 9.27 -8.46 -1.34
CA HIS A 103 8.97 -7.53 -0.27
C HIS A 103 9.52 -6.13 -0.55
N ALA A 104 10.80 -6.02 -0.92
CA ALA A 104 11.43 -4.75 -1.27
C ALA A 104 10.71 -4.06 -2.44
N SER A 105 10.26 -4.83 -3.43
CA SER A 105 9.46 -4.31 -4.54
C SER A 105 8.13 -3.72 -4.07
N LEU A 106 7.43 -4.40 -3.16
CA LEU A 106 6.18 -3.90 -2.55
C LEU A 106 6.39 -2.64 -1.72
N VAL A 107 7.52 -2.55 -1.00
CA VAL A 107 7.90 -1.35 -0.24
C VAL A 107 8.17 -0.17 -1.17
N ILE A 108 8.91 -0.37 -2.27
CA ILE A 108 9.15 0.68 -3.26
C ILE A 108 7.82 1.20 -3.84
N LEU A 109 6.90 0.30 -4.18
CA LEU A 109 5.56 0.70 -4.64
C LEU A 109 4.82 1.56 -3.59
N GLY A 110 4.90 1.19 -2.31
CA GLY A 110 4.30 1.97 -1.22
C GLY A 110 4.93 3.34 -1.04
N ILE A 111 6.26 3.46 -1.16
CA ILE A 111 6.96 4.75 -1.08
C ILE A 111 6.55 5.65 -2.24
N LEU A 112 6.44 5.11 -3.46
CA LEU A 112 5.96 5.86 -4.62
C LEU A 112 4.50 6.28 -4.44
N GLY A 113 3.64 5.41 -3.91
CA GLY A 113 2.25 5.72 -3.61
C GLY A 113 2.11 6.82 -2.56
N LEU A 114 2.89 6.74 -1.48
CA LEU A 114 2.94 7.76 -0.44
C LEU A 114 3.43 9.11 -0.98
N ALA A 115 4.48 9.11 -1.79
CA ALA A 115 4.99 10.34 -2.42
C ALA A 115 3.92 11.01 -3.29
N GLN A 116 3.12 10.24 -4.03
CA GLN A 116 2.02 10.75 -4.84
C GLN A 116 0.84 11.26 -4.00
N ALA A 117 0.51 10.55 -2.91
CA ALA A 117 -0.50 11.01 -1.96
C ALA A 117 -0.10 12.35 -1.32
N MET A 118 1.18 12.48 -0.93
CA MET A 118 1.74 13.73 -0.41
C MET A 118 1.79 14.85 -1.44
N ALA A 119 1.83 14.53 -2.74
CA ALA A 119 1.71 15.50 -3.83
C ALA A 119 0.25 15.82 -4.21
N GLY A 120 -0.74 15.22 -3.52
CA GLY A 120 -2.17 15.40 -3.81
C GLY A 120 -2.62 14.78 -5.14
N ARG A 121 -1.84 13.84 -5.70
CA ARG A 121 -2.09 13.27 -7.03
C ARG A 121 -2.63 11.86 -6.97
N CYS A 122 -3.60 11.57 -7.83
CA CYS A 122 -4.07 10.21 -8.03
C CYS A 122 -3.00 9.37 -8.74
N TRP A 123 -2.57 8.29 -8.10
CA TRP A 123 -1.62 7.34 -8.66
C TRP A 123 -2.20 5.92 -8.70
N ARG A 124 -1.70 5.11 -9.63
CA ARG A 124 -2.06 3.69 -9.74
C ARG A 124 -0.78 2.86 -9.77
N TYR A 125 -0.66 1.88 -8.87
CA TYR A 125 0.44 0.92 -8.94
C TYR A 125 0.47 0.16 -10.28
N PRO A 126 1.66 -0.02 -10.91
CA PRO A 126 1.77 -0.60 -12.25
C PRO A 126 1.15 -1.99 -12.42
N LEU A 127 1.25 -2.85 -11.40
CA LEU A 127 0.82 -4.26 -11.49
C LEU A 127 -0.35 -4.60 -10.56
N VAL A 128 -0.47 -3.87 -9.45
CA VAL A 128 -1.36 -4.23 -8.33
C VAL A 128 -2.45 -3.19 -8.11
N GLY A 129 -2.47 -2.11 -8.91
CA GLY A 129 -3.43 -1.02 -8.75
C GLY A 129 -4.78 -1.34 -9.40
N LYS A 130 -5.87 -1.10 -8.65
CA LYS A 130 -7.23 -1.07 -9.19
C LYS A 130 -7.42 0.13 -10.14
N THR A 131 -8.52 0.14 -10.90
CA THR A 131 -8.90 1.28 -11.75
C THR A 131 -9.12 2.53 -10.90
N LEU A 132 -8.70 3.68 -11.43
CA LEU A 132 -8.88 4.95 -10.74
C LEU A 132 -10.37 5.34 -10.72
N PRO A 133 -10.88 5.95 -9.62
CA PRO A 133 -12.22 6.51 -9.57
C PRO A 133 -12.42 7.67 -10.55
N ASP A 134 -13.67 7.89 -10.96
CA ASP A 134 -14.05 9.05 -11.77
C ASP A 134 -13.69 10.35 -11.04
N GLY A 135 -13.10 11.31 -11.76
CA GLY A 135 -12.59 12.56 -11.20
C GLY A 135 -11.08 12.59 -10.89
N CYS A 136 -10.40 11.43 -10.88
CA CYS A 136 -8.93 11.40 -10.73
C CYS A 136 -8.16 11.93 -11.95
N HIS A 137 -8.79 12.10 -13.12
CA HIS A 137 -8.14 12.64 -14.30
C HIS A 137 -7.64 14.08 -14.12
N ALA A 138 -8.33 14.88 -13.30
CA ALA A 138 -7.93 16.24 -12.97
C ALA A 138 -6.79 16.31 -11.94
N LEU A 139 -6.47 15.18 -11.30
CA LEU A 139 -5.50 15.05 -10.21
C LEU A 139 -4.31 14.15 -10.61
N ARG A 140 -4.10 13.90 -11.91
CA ARG A 140 -2.98 13.07 -12.41
C ARG A 140 -1.73 13.91 -12.64
#